data_AF-A0A1D8B3K6-F1
#
_entry.id   AF-A0A1D8B3K6-F1
#
_cell.length_a   1.000
_cell.length_b   1.000
_cell.length_c   1.000
_cell.angle_alpha   90.00
_cell.angle_beta   90.00
_cell.angle_gamma   90.00
#
_symmetry.space_group_name_H-M   'P 1'
#
loop_
_entity.id
_entity.type
_entity.pdbx_description
1 polymer ?
#
loop_
_entity_poly.entity_id
_entity_poly.type
_entity_poly.pdbx_seq_one_letter_code
_entity_poly.pdbx_strand_id
1 'polypeptide(L)' 'MDANVVNEALHLLVRFATIGGGLWAIWGVVVLAGGLKDHNGPGIQSGVWQLVGGGMIVAAAQLFGQISLH' A
#
# COMPACT_ATOMS: atom_id res chain seq x y z
N MET A 1 -26.01 -13.48 10.33
CA MET A 1 -24.92 -13.18 9.38
C MET A 1 -23.67 -13.74 10.00
N ASP A 2 -23.20 -14.87 9.47
CA ASP A 2 -22.19 -15.71 10.08
C ASP A 2 -20.85 -14.97 10.13
N ALA A 3 -20.25 -14.88 11.33
CA ALA A 3 -18.97 -14.21 11.58
C ALA A 3 -17.83 -14.71 10.65
N ASN A 4 -18.00 -15.90 10.07
CA ASN A 4 -17.08 -16.51 9.13
C ASN A 4 -17.00 -15.74 7.79
N VAL A 5 -18.13 -15.27 7.26
CA VAL A 5 -18.16 -14.52 5.98
C VAL A 5 -17.47 -13.16 6.12
N VAL A 6 -17.64 -12.52 7.28
CA VAL A 6 -16.98 -11.23 7.58
C VAL A 6 -15.47 -11.40 7.68
N ASN A 7 -14.98 -12.46 8.32
CA ASN A 7 -13.56 -12.76 8.43
C ASN A 7 -12.92 -13.08 7.06
N GLU A 8 -13.60 -13.88 6.24
CA GLU A 8 -13.10 -14.24 4.92
C GLU A 8 -13.07 -13.06 3.96
N ALA A 9 -14.08 -12.18 4.02
CA ALA A 9 -14.08 -10.91 3.30
C ALA A 9 -12.94 -9.98 3.76
N LEU A 10 -12.69 -9.88 5.07
CA LEU A 10 -11.57 -9.11 5.62
C LEU A 10 -10.22 -9.65 5.13
N HIS A 11 -10.02 -10.96 5.16
CA HIS A 11 -8.80 -11.59 4.71
C HIS A 11 -8.54 -11.37 3.20
N LEU A 12 -9.59 -11.40 2.38
CA LEU A 12 -9.49 -11.04 0.97
C LEU A 12 -9.11 -9.57 0.77
N LEU A 13 -9.74 -8.64 1.50
CA LEU A 13 -9.41 -7.21 1.44
C LEU A 13 -7.96 -6.92 1.84
N VAL A 14 -7.46 -7.58 2.89
CA VAL A 14 -6.06 -7.48 3.32
C VAL A 14 -5.10 -7.95 2.23
N ARG A 15 -5.42 -9.05 1.55
CA ARG A 15 -4.63 -9.52 0.40
C ARG A 15 -4.61 -8.51 -0.75
N PHE A 16 -5.76 -7.96 -1.11
CA PHE A 16 -5.84 -6.93 -2.15
C PHE A 16 -5.11 -5.65 -1.74
N ALA A 17 -5.20 -5.23 -0.48
CA ALA A 17 -4.47 -4.08 0.04
C ALA A 17 -2.95 -4.32 0.04
N THR A 18 -2.49 -5.53 0.35
CA THR A 18 -1.07 -5.88 0.30
C THR A 18 -0.52 -5.78 -1.13
N ILE A 19 -1.24 -6.35 -2.09
CA ILE A 19 -0.83 -6.36 -3.51
C ILE A 19 -0.96 -4.96 -4.12
N GLY A 20 -2.07 -4.27 -3.88
CA GLY A 20 -2.33 -2.92 -4.36
C GLY A 20 -1.39 -1.88 -3.75
N GLY A 21 -1.18 -1.94 -2.43
CA GLY A 21 -0.24 -1.07 -1.72
C GLY A 21 1.21 -1.31 -2.15
N GLY A 22 1.59 -2.57 -2.39
CA GLY A 22 2.93 -2.92 -2.87
C GLY A 22 3.20 -2.38 -4.27
N LEU A 23 2.25 -2.56 -5.20
CA LEU A 23 2.34 -1.99 -6.54
C LEU A 23 2.37 -0.46 -6.52
N TRP A 24 1.55 0.16 -5.67
CA TRP A 24 1.52 1.62 -5.50
C TRP A 24 2.82 2.18 -4.92
N ALA A 25 3.44 1.47 -3.97
CA ALA A 25 4.73 1.85 -3.41
C ALA A 25 5.84 1.83 -4.48
N ILE A 26 5.89 0.78 -5.31
CA ILE A 26 6.86 0.66 -6.42
C ILE A 26 6.66 1.78 -7.43
N TRP A 27 5.41 2.09 -7.79
CA TRP A 27 5.11 3.21 -8.68
C TRP A 27 5.54 4.56 -8.08
N GLY A 28 5.36 4.75 -6.77
CA GLY A 28 5.87 5.92 -6.05
C GLY A 28 7.38 6.11 -6.15
N VAL A 29 8.16 5.01 -6.09
CA VAL A 29 9.62 5.04 -6.33
C VAL A 29 9.94 5.51 -7.75
N VAL A 30 9.19 5.03 -8.76
CA VAL A 30 9.39 5.42 -10.16
C VAL A 30 9.10 6.91 -10.36
N VAL A 31 8.01 7.43 -9.79
CA VAL A 31 7.65 8.85 -9.85
C VAL A 31 8.68 9.71 -9.11
N LEU A 32 9.17 9.25 -7.96
CA LEU A 32 10.21 9.92 -7.19
C LEU A 32 11.52 9.99 -7.97
N ALA A 33 11.95 8.89 -8.57
CA ALA A 33 13.15 8.83 -9.40
C ALA A 33 13.04 9.72 -10.66
N GLY A 34 11.87 9.73 -11.31
CA GLY A 34 11.56 10.63 -12.41
C GLY A 34 11.59 12.11 -11.99
N GLY A 35 11.02 12.45 -10.83
CA GLY A 35 11.05 13.79 -10.27
C GLY A 35 12.46 14.28 -9.92
N LEU A 36 13.33 13.39 -9.38
CA LEU A 36 14.74 13.69 -9.14
C LEU A 36 15.50 13.92 -10.45
N LYS A 37 15.26 13.07 -11.47
CA LYS A 37 15.89 13.21 -12.78
C LYS A 37 15.51 14.52 -13.46
N ASP A 38 14.23 14.89 -13.42
CA ASP A 38 13.72 16.07 -14.12
C ASP A 38 13.83 17.36 -13.29
N HIS A 39 14.47 17.31 -12.10
CA HIS A 39 14.57 18.43 -11.14
C HIS A 39 13.21 19.10 -10.85
N ASN A 40 12.13 18.32 -10.93
CA ASN A 40 10.77 18.85 -10.83
C ASN A 40 10.26 18.65 -9.41
N GLY A 41 10.28 19.72 -8.59
CA GLY A 41 9.84 19.72 -7.19
C GLY A 41 8.49 19.03 -6.93
N PRO A 42 7.46 19.22 -7.78
CA PRO A 42 6.18 18.52 -7.66
C PRO A 42 6.25 17.00 -7.86
N GLY A 43 7.15 16.52 -8.73
CA GLY A 43 7.35 15.08 -9.00
C GLY A 43 7.99 14.37 -7.82
N ILE A 44 8.98 15.02 -7.18
CA ILE A 44 9.62 14.50 -5.96
C ILE A 44 8.61 14.44 -4.82
N GLN A 45 7.86 15.52 -4.60
CA GLN A 45 6.89 15.59 -3.51
C GLN A 45 5.75 14.56 -3.67
N SER A 46 5.22 14.41 -4.89
CA SER A 46 4.18 13.42 -5.19
C SER A 46 4.71 11.97 -5.16
N GLY A 47 5.96 11.74 -5.56
CA GLY A 47 6.61 10.43 -5.53
C GLY A 47 6.85 9.93 -4.10
N VAL A 48 7.36 10.80 -3.21
CA VAL A 48 7.49 10.47 -1.78
C VAL A 48 6.14 10.07 -1.19
N TRP A 49 5.07 10.79 -1.56
CA TRP A 49 3.76 10.53 -0.97
C TRP A 49 3.09 9.25 -1.47
N GLN A 50 3.36 8.86 -2.70
CA GLN A 50 2.94 7.56 -3.24
C GLN A 50 3.74 6.41 -2.62
N LEU A 51 5.03 6.60 -2.37
CA LEU A 51 5.89 5.58 -1.77
C LEU A 51 5.50 5.34 -0.30
N VAL A 52 5.37 6.40 0.49
CA VAL A 52 4.96 6.31 1.91
C VAL A 52 3.50 5.86 2.01
N GLY A 53 2.61 6.36 1.14
CA GLY A 53 1.21 5.92 1.07
C GLY A 53 1.07 4.43 0.76
N GLY A 54 1.78 3.93 -0.24
CA GLY A 54 1.82 2.50 -0.57
C GLY A 54 2.41 1.66 0.55
N GLY A 55 3.50 2.13 1.18
CA GLY A 55 4.13 1.48 2.33
C GLY A 55 3.21 1.38 3.55
N MET A 56 2.43 2.42 3.85
CA MET A 56 1.43 2.40 4.92
C MET A 56 0.29 1.42 4.66
N ILE A 57 -0.18 1.32 3.41
CA ILE A 57 -1.22 0.35 3.03
C ILE A 57 -0.71 -1.08 3.21
N VAL A 58 0.54 -1.35 2.82
CA VAL A 58 1.17 -2.66 3.02
C VAL A 58 1.37 -2.96 4.51
N ALA A 59 1.86 -2.02 5.30
CA ALA A 59 2.08 -2.19 6.73
C ALA A 59 0.76 -2.45 7.48
N ALA A 60 -0.31 -1.73 7.15
CA ALA A 60 -1.64 -1.96 7.68
C ALA A 60 -2.16 -3.36 7.30
N ALA A 61 -1.98 -3.78 6.04
CA ALA A 61 -2.39 -5.10 5.61
C ALA A 61 -1.62 -6.22 6.34
N GLN A 62 -0.31 -6.06 6.57
CA GLN A 62 0.48 -7.00 7.37
C GLN A 62 0.00 -7.07 8.83
N LEU A 63 -0.27 -5.92 9.47
CA LEU A 63 -0.83 -5.85 10.82
C LEU A 63 -2.20 -6.55 10.91
N PHE A 64 -3.11 -6.29 9.96
CA PHE A 64 -4.41 -6.95 9.93
C PHE A 64 -4.31 -8.45 9.67
N GLY A 65 -3.39 -8.88 8.80
CA GLY A 65 -3.11 -10.30 8.56
C GLY A 65 -2.57 -11.02 9.80
N GLN A 66 -1.80 -10.34 10.65
CA GLN A 66 -1.30 -10.88 11.92
C GLN A 66 -2.41 -10.97 12.98
N ILE A 67 -3.29 -9.96 13.06
CA ILE A 67 -4.39 -9.91 14.05
C ILE A 67 -5.51 -10.89 13.67
N SER A 68 -5.77 -11.11 12.38
CA SER A 68 -6.77 -12.08 11.89
C SER A 68 -6.35 -13.55 12.08
N LEU A 69 -5.09 -13.80 12.46
CA LEU A 69 -4.52 -15.13 12.69
C LEU A 69 -4.54 -15.53 14.17
N HIS A 70 -5.19 -14.74 15.04
CA HIS A 70 -5.30 -14.95 16.48
C HIS A 70 -6.76 -15.03 16.96
#